data_AF-A0A7U9N392-F1
#
_entry.id   AF-A0A7U9N392-F1
#
_cell.length_a   1.000
_cell.length_b   1.000
_cell.length_c   1.000
_cell.angle_alpha   90.00
_cell.angle_beta   90.00
_cell.angle_gamma   90.00
#
_symmetry.space_group_name_H-M   'P 1'
#
loop_
_entity.id
_entity.type
_entity.pdbx_description
1 polymer ?
#
loop_
_entity_poly.entity_id
_entity_poly.type
_entity_poly.pdbx_seq_one_letter_code
_entity_poly.pdbx_strand_id
1 'polypeptide(L)' 'MEIVKIGSVELTREEAERYYSEEKYIVTYGCIYQLFYSVAQKTVYGKGIYRQAGMTRKGRFFAMDAETVNHLVGFKLVNE' A
#
# COMPACT_ATOMS: atom_id res chain seq x y z
N MET A 1 16.15 -5.92 12.56
CA MET A 1 14.84 -5.54 12.01
C MET A 1 15.10 -4.68 10.79
N GLU A 2 14.78 -5.18 9.61
CA GLU A 2 14.96 -4.45 8.36
C GLU A 2 13.71 -3.65 8.06
N ILE A 3 13.87 -2.36 7.76
CA ILE A 3 12.77 -1.45 7.45
C ILE A 3 12.69 -1.24 5.94
N VAL A 4 11.48 -1.36 5.39
CA VAL A 4 11.17 -1.11 3.99
C VAL A 4 10.29 0.14 3.89
N LYS A 5 10.56 0.99 2.90
CA LYS A 5 9.79 2.21 2.66
C LYS A 5 8.82 2.02 1.49
N ILE A 6 7.54 2.19 1.76
CA ILE A 6 6.47 2.24 0.76
C ILE A 6 5.96 3.69 0.71
N GLY A 7 6.55 4.51 -0.17
CA GLY A 7 6.32 5.95 -0.16
C GLY A 7 6.79 6.58 1.15
N SER A 8 5.86 7.16 1.92
CA SER A 8 6.14 7.75 3.24
C SER A 8 5.90 6.79 4.41
N VAL A 9 5.53 5.53 4.14
CA VAL A 9 5.26 4.52 5.18
C VAL A 9 6.49 3.67 5.40
N GLU A 10 6.88 3.53 6.67
CA GLU A 10 7.94 2.62 7.11
C GLU A 10 7.27 1.36 7.68
N LEU A 11 7.61 0.20 7.12
CA LEU A 11 7.14 -1.11 7.54
C LEU A 11 8.34 -1.97 7.91
N THR A 12 8.16 -2.93 8.81
CA THR A 12 9.15 -4.02 8.88
C THR A 12 9.06 -4.85 7.60
N ARG A 13 10.16 -5.53 7.26
CA ARG A 13 10.18 -6.45 6.12
C ARG A 13 9.07 -7.50 6.21
N GLU A 14 8.86 -8.07 7.40
CA GLU A 14 7.84 -9.08 7.65
C GLU A 14 6.42 -8.53 7.42
N GLU A 15 6.15 -7.30 7.83
CA GLU A 15 4.87 -6.63 7.57
C GLU A 15 4.64 -6.38 6.08
N ALA A 16 5.67 -5.89 5.38
CA ALA A 16 5.59 -5.63 3.94
C ALA A 16 5.37 -6.91 3.15
N GLU A 17 6.08 -7.99 3.47
CA GLU A 17 5.92 -9.32 2.86
C GLU A 17 4.54 -9.92 3.15
N ARG A 18 4.05 -9.80 4.39
CA ARG A 18 2.68 -10.22 4.74
C ARG A 18 1.64 -9.45 3.93
N TYR A 19 1.69 -8.12 3.91
CA TYR A 19 0.75 -7.31 3.15
C TYR A 19 0.80 -7.57 1.65
N TYR A 20 1.98 -7.83 1.10
CA TYR A 20 2.11 -8.27 -0.29
C TYR A 20 1.43 -9.62 -0.52
N SER A 21 1.66 -10.61 0.34
CA SER A 21 1.06 -11.95 0.23
C SER A 21 -0.46 -11.95 0.41
N GLU A 22 -0.98 -11.02 1.20
CA GLU A 22 -2.41 -10.80 1.43
C GLU A 22 -3.04 -9.86 0.40
N GLU A 23 -2.31 -9.51 -0.66
CA GLU A 23 -2.76 -8.65 -1.77
C GLU A 23 -3.29 -7.29 -1.30
N LYS A 24 -2.70 -6.75 -0.23
CA LYS A 24 -3.08 -5.47 0.35
C LYS A 24 -2.47 -4.30 -0.40
N TYR A 25 -3.20 -3.19 -0.36
CA TYR A 25 -2.78 -1.88 -0.79
C TYR A 25 -2.48 -1.01 0.43
N ILE A 26 -1.43 -0.19 0.33
CA ILE A 26 -1.11 0.79 1.38
C ILE A 26 -1.80 2.11 1.05
N VAL A 27 -2.78 2.48 1.87
CA VAL A 27 -3.55 3.72 1.73
C VAL A 27 -3.04 4.74 2.73
N THR A 28 -2.59 5.89 2.23
CA THR A 28 -2.12 7.03 3.03
C THR A 28 -3.03 8.24 2.82
N TYR A 29 -2.76 9.34 3.52
CA TYR A 29 -3.54 10.59 3.37
C TYR A 29 -3.65 11.06 1.91
N GLY A 30 -2.60 10.88 1.11
CA GLY A 30 -2.49 11.47 -0.22
C GLY A 30 -2.25 10.48 -1.37
N CYS A 31 -2.03 9.20 -1.08
CA CYS A 31 -1.62 8.23 -2.08
C CYS A 31 -2.02 6.81 -1.70
N ILE A 32 -2.41 6.02 -2.69
CA ILE A 32 -2.60 4.57 -2.60
C ILE A 32 -1.43 3.90 -3.32
N TYR A 33 -0.78 2.95 -2.66
CA TYR A 33 0.35 2.20 -3.18
C TYR A 33 -0.04 0.73 -3.37
N GLN A 34 0.24 0.20 -4.56
CA GLN A 34 0.21 -1.23 -4.83
C GLN A 34 1.58 -1.84 -4.50
N LEU A 35 1.57 -3.00 -3.85
CA LEU A 35 2.78 -3.72 -3.44
C LEU A 35 3.24 -4.71 -4.52
N PHE A 36 4.55 -4.82 -4.67
CA PHE A 36 5.22 -5.73 -5.61
C PHE A 36 6.44 -6.35 -4.94
N TYR A 37 6.85 -7.53 -5.38
CA TYR A 37 8.10 -8.15 -4.93
C TYR A 37 9.22 -7.99 -5.96
N SER A 38 10.35 -7.44 -5.54
CA SER A 38 11.56 -7.35 -6.35
C SER A 38 12.43 -8.56 -6.10
N VAL A 39 12.53 -9.47 -7.08
CA VAL A 39 13.42 -10.65 -6.99
C VAL A 39 14.89 -10.25 -6.90
N ALA A 40 15.30 -9.20 -7.63
CA ALA A 40 16.68 -8.73 -7.65
C ALA A 40 17.13 -8.16 -6.30
N GLN A 41 16.25 -7.42 -5.62
CA GLN A 41 16.51 -6.83 -4.31
C GLN A 41 16.01 -7.71 -3.15
N LYS A 42 15.36 -8.83 -3.47
CA LYS A 42 14.69 -9.75 -2.54
C LYS A 42 13.74 -9.06 -1.57
N THR A 43 13.08 -7.97 -1.96
CA THR A 43 12.27 -7.16 -1.05
C THR A 43 10.99 -6.64 -1.71
N VAL A 44 10.01 -6.30 -0.89
CA VAL A 44 8.76 -5.67 -1.33
C VAL A 44 8.98 -4.19 -1.60
N TYR A 45 8.34 -3.65 -2.63
CA TYR A 45 8.31 -2.22 -2.90
C TYR A 45 6.91 -1.77 -3.30
N GLY A 46 6.64 -0.47 -3.16
CA GLY A 46 5.34 0.12 -3.45
C GLY A 46 5.37 1.05 -4.65
N LYS A 47 4.37 0.94 -5.53
CA LYS A 47 4.13 1.91 -6.60
C LYS A 47 2.84 2.66 -6.34
N GLY A 48 2.90 3.99 -6.34
CA GLY A 48 1.71 4.83 -6.22
C GLY A 48 0.83 4.67 -7.45
N ILE A 49 -0.42 4.25 -7.26
CA ILE A 49 -1.40 4.00 -8.32
C ILE A 49 -2.52 5.04 -8.35
N TYR A 50 -2.72 5.76 -7.24
CA TYR A 50 -3.74 6.79 -7.13
C TYR A 50 -3.31 7.88 -6.15
N ARG A 51 -3.67 9.13 -6.44
CA ARG A 51 -3.31 10.30 -5.62
C ARG A 51 -4.53 11.18 -5.40
N GLN A 52 -4.97 11.26 -4.15
CA GLN A 52 -6.03 12.14 -3.69
C GLN A 52 -5.81 12.41 -2.20
N ALA A 53 -5.92 13.66 -1.78
CA ALA A 53 -5.81 14.03 -0.36
C ALA A 53 -7.09 13.67 0.42
N GLY A 54 -6.96 13.35 1.70
CA GLY A 54 -8.11 13.16 2.61
C GLY A 54 -8.62 11.73 2.74
N MET A 55 -7.93 10.73 2.18
CA MET A 55 -8.33 9.31 2.30
C MET A 55 -8.11 8.73 3.70
N THR A 56 -7.16 9.28 4.46
CA THR A 56 -6.88 8.91 5.86
C THR A 56 -6.65 10.16 6.71
N ARG A 57 -6.32 10.00 8.00
CA ARG A 57 -5.76 11.10 8.80
C ARG A 57 -4.28 11.30 8.45
N LYS A 58 -3.79 12.54 8.48
CA LYS A 58 -2.35 12.84 8.27
C LYS A 58 -1.48 12.02 9.22
N GLY A 59 -0.38 11.46 8.69
CA GLY A 59 0.54 10.60 9.45
C GLY A 59 -0.01 9.19 9.76
N ARG A 60 -1.16 8.81 9.19
CA ARG A 60 -1.72 7.45 9.31
C ARG A 60 -1.77 6.78 7.95
N PHE A 61 -1.62 5.46 7.97
CA PHE A 61 -1.87 4.60 6.82
C PHE A 61 -2.75 3.42 7.23
N PHE A 62 -3.32 2.75 6.24
CA PHE A 62 -4.03 1.49 6.40
C PHE A 62 -3.57 0.52 5.30
N ALA A 63 -3.53 -0.77 5.62
CA ALA A 63 -3.44 -1.84 4.63
C ALA A 63 -4.87 -2.32 4.32
N MET A 64 -5.30 -2.21 3.07
CA MET A 64 -6.69 -2.47 2.65
C MET A 64 -6.70 -3.45 1.46
N ASP A 65 -7.73 -4.29 1.36
CA ASP A 65 -7.95 -5.11 0.15
C ASP A 65 -8.52 -4.29 -1.01
N ALA A 66 -8.59 -4.92 -2.19
CA ALA A 66 -9.09 -4.32 -3.42
C ALA A 66 -10.52 -3.78 -3.28
N GLU A 67 -11.41 -4.56 -2.66
CA GLU A 67 -12.81 -4.17 -2.44
C GLU A 67 -12.91 -2.88 -1.61
N THR A 68 -12.21 -2.85 -0.46
CA THR A 68 -12.20 -1.68 0.41
C THR A 68 -11.58 -0.46 -0.27
N VAL A 69 -10.53 -0.65 -1.08
CA VAL A 69 -9.90 0.44 -1.87
C VAL A 69 -10.88 1.01 -2.90
N ASN A 70 -11.55 0.16 -3.67
CA ASN A 70 -12.52 0.58 -4.68
C ASN A 70 -13.70 1.32 -4.05
N HIS A 71 -14.20 0.81 -2.91
CA HIS A 71 -15.24 1.49 -2.13
C HIS A 71 -14.76 2.85 -1.62
N LEU A 72 -13.54 2.94 -1.08
CA LEU A 72 -12.97 4.17 -0.55
C LEU A 72 -12.87 5.28 -1.63
N VAL A 73 -12.44 4.93 -2.84
CA VAL A 73 -12.26 5.91 -3.94
C VAL A 73 -13.55 6.17 -4.73
N GLY A 74 -14.57 5.32 -4.57
CA GLY A 74 -15.88 5.47 -5.20
C GLY A 74 -15.95 5.02 -6.67
N PHE A 75 -14.92 4.32 -7.17
CA PHE A 75 -14.89 3.74 -8.51
C PHE A 75 -13.94 2.54 -8.55
N LYS A 76 -14.02 1.72 -9.61
CA LYS A 76 -13.13 0.58 -9.81
C LYS A 76 -11.74 1.06 -10.21
N LEU A 77 -10.85 1.22 -9.23
CA LEU A 77 -9.45 1.60 -9.43
C LEU A 77 -8.55 0.37 -9.64
N VAL A 78 -8.80 -0.69 -8.87
CA VAL A 78 -8.03 -1.94 -8.90
C VAL A 78 -8.94 -3.13 -9.16
N ASN A 79 -8.35 -4.23 -9.63
CA ASN A 79 -9.08 -5.49 -9.81
C ASN A 79 -9.17 -6.24 -8.49
N GLU A 80 -10.29 -6.94 -8.32
CA GLU A 80 -10.59 -7.90 -7.24
C GLU A 80 -10.12 -9.30 -7.63
#